data_AF-A0A950X517-F1
#
_entry.id   AF-A0A950X517-F1
#
_cell.length_a   1.000
_cell.length_b   1.000
_cell.length_c   1.000
_cell.angle_alpha   90.00
_cell.angle_beta   90.00
_cell.angle_gamma   90.00
#
_symmetry.space_group_name_H-M   'P 1'
#
loop_
_entity.id
_entity.type
_entity.pdbx_description
1 polymer ?
#
loop_
_entity_poly.entity_id
_entity_poly.type
_entity_poly.pdbx_seq_one_letter_code
_entity_poly.pdbx_strand_id
1 'polypeptide(L)'
;MIPNDIRPSQLSSEQIRSIQLQLKEEGYDLGPIDGVWGPRTTGAYDTFLSRAHNHIAIPSIGERIQGLPWYPALRSEYERLFAGCKVLDRRRSEVQKLVDRILANRPRYDAAGKPLGTPWWVIGALHAMEAGLNFHTHLHNGDPLTQRTVQVPSGRPKEGNPPFAWEFSATDALKMHGFHAWRDWSIAGALYKAEQFNGWGVRRFHASSGPTAYLWSYTNIYRGGKYIRDGVWSATAISQQPGVAAILRLLADRGLITK
;
A
#
# COMPACT_ATOMS: atom_id res chain seq x y z
N MET A 1 8.82 -8.34 19.74
CA MET A 1 8.79 -7.79 18.37
C MET A 1 8.94 -8.96 17.43
N ILE A 2 7.94 -9.20 16.58
CA ILE A 2 7.93 -10.33 15.66
C ILE A 2 9.02 -10.06 14.61
N PRO A 3 10.01 -10.96 14.41
CA PRO A 3 11.07 -10.73 13.43
C PRO A 3 10.52 -10.74 12.01
N ASN A 4 11.05 -9.90 11.10
CA ASN A 4 10.55 -9.74 9.72
C ASN A 4 11.16 -10.73 8.70
N ASP A 5 12.15 -11.51 9.13
CA ASP A 5 12.83 -12.55 8.37
C ASP A 5 13.04 -13.75 9.28
N ILE A 6 12.16 -14.73 9.18
CA ILE A 6 12.26 -15.98 9.92
C ILE A 6 12.30 -17.17 8.96
N ARG A 7 13.06 -18.18 9.36
CA ARG A 7 13.01 -19.52 8.77
C ARG A 7 12.38 -20.45 9.78
N PRO A 8 11.10 -20.86 9.61
CA PRO A 8 10.41 -21.70 10.57
C PRO A 8 11.16 -22.97 10.99
N SER A 9 11.90 -23.57 10.05
CA SER A 9 12.72 -24.75 10.28
C SER A 9 13.93 -24.54 11.20
N GLN A 10 14.25 -23.29 11.54
CA GLN A 10 15.39 -22.91 12.38
C GLN A 10 14.96 -22.39 13.76
N LEU A 11 13.66 -22.37 14.05
CA LEU A 11 13.12 -21.86 15.31
C LEU A 11 12.82 -23.01 16.29
N SER A 12 13.08 -22.78 17.57
CA SER A 12 12.61 -23.67 18.64
C SER A 12 11.10 -23.54 18.84
N SER A 13 10.46 -24.55 19.40
CA SER A 13 9.02 -24.49 19.73
C SER A 13 8.67 -23.34 20.66
N GLU A 14 9.57 -22.93 21.56
CA GLU A 14 9.38 -21.76 22.43
C GLU A 14 9.42 -20.44 21.65
N GLN A 15 10.36 -20.31 20.70
CA GLN A 15 10.41 -19.15 19.80
C GLN A 15 9.16 -19.07 18.92
N ILE A 16 8.68 -20.22 18.43
CA ILE A 16 7.44 -20.30 17.65
C ILE A 16 6.23 -19.88 18.51
N ARG A 17 6.11 -20.35 19.76
CA ARG A 17 5.03 -19.91 20.67
C ARG A 17 5.08 -18.41 20.93
N SER A 18 6.27 -17.85 21.13
CA SER A 18 6.44 -16.40 21.34
C SER A 18 5.94 -15.59 20.14
N ILE A 19 6.25 -16.04 18.91
CA ILE A 19 5.76 -15.39 17.68
C ILE A 19 4.25 -15.57 17.52
N GLN A 20 3.71 -16.77 17.76
CA GLN A 20 2.27 -17.05 17.73
C GLN A 20 1.50 -16.16 18.73
N LEU A 21 2.02 -15.98 19.96
CA LEU A 21 1.45 -15.08 20.96
C LEU A 21 1.42 -13.64 20.48
N GLN A 22 2.54 -13.14 19.97
CA GLN A 22 2.62 -11.76 19.47
C GLN A 22 1.69 -11.54 18.26
N LEU A 23 1.62 -12.50 17.34
CA LEU A 23 0.66 -12.45 16.22
C LEU A 23 -0.80 -12.44 16.72
N LYS A 24 -1.10 -13.15 17.81
CA LYS A 24 -2.44 -13.16 18.41
C LYS A 24 -2.79 -11.82 19.06
N GLU A 25 -1.85 -11.24 19.80
CA GLU A 25 -1.99 -9.93 20.42
C GLU A 25 -2.17 -8.82 19.37
N GLU A 26 -1.51 -8.94 18.23
CA GLU A 26 -1.69 -8.04 17.08
C GLU A 26 -2.97 -8.31 16.26
N GLY A 27 -3.79 -9.28 16.68
CA GLY A 27 -5.12 -9.54 16.11
C GLY A 27 -5.12 -10.41 14.86
N TYR A 28 -4.05 -11.15 14.56
CA TYR A 28 -4.03 -12.09 13.44
C TYR A 28 -4.73 -13.41 13.79
N ASP A 29 -5.40 -14.02 12.80
CA ASP A 29 -6.00 -15.35 12.94
C ASP A 29 -4.94 -16.44 12.71
N LEU A 30 -4.32 -16.87 13.81
CA LEU A 30 -3.47 -18.05 13.86
C LEU A 30 -4.24 -19.26 14.39
N GLY A 31 -3.68 -20.45 14.13
CA GLY A 31 -4.09 -21.69 14.80
C GLY A 31 -3.76 -21.69 16.30
N PRO A 32 -3.78 -22.86 16.97
CA PRO A 32 -3.40 -22.94 18.39
C PRO A 32 -1.97 -22.41 18.63
N ILE A 33 -1.75 -21.82 19.80
CA ILE A 33 -0.42 -21.38 20.27
C ILE A 33 0.28 -22.61 20.86
N ASP A 34 0.76 -23.47 19.98
CA ASP A 34 1.26 -24.81 20.30
C ASP A 34 2.77 -24.96 20.12
N GLY A 35 3.45 -23.97 19.53
CA GLY A 35 4.87 -24.04 19.21
C GLY A 35 5.17 -24.81 17.93
N VAL A 36 4.16 -25.03 17.09
CA VAL A 36 4.28 -25.69 15.79
C VAL A 36 4.01 -24.68 14.69
N TRP A 37 4.94 -24.60 13.74
CA TRP A 37 4.80 -23.70 12.60
C TRP A 37 3.91 -24.32 11.50
N GLY A 38 2.60 -24.23 11.69
CA GLY A 38 1.60 -24.75 10.75
C GLY A 38 1.11 -23.73 9.71
N PRO A 39 0.28 -24.15 8.74
CA PRO A 39 -0.23 -23.30 7.66
C PRO A 39 -0.97 -22.03 8.14
N ARG A 40 -1.67 -22.09 9.27
CA ARG A 40 -2.32 -20.91 9.86
C ARG A 40 -1.32 -19.92 10.47
N THR A 41 -0.26 -20.41 11.11
CA THR A 41 0.84 -19.57 11.60
C THR A 41 1.56 -18.90 10.43
N THR A 42 1.78 -19.62 9.33
CA THR A 42 2.30 -19.05 8.08
C THR A 42 1.39 -17.96 7.52
N GLY A 43 0.10 -18.22 7.37
CA GLY A 43 -0.84 -17.21 6.85
C GLY A 43 -0.93 -15.97 7.74
N ALA A 44 -0.96 -16.14 9.07
CA ALA A 44 -0.94 -15.04 10.03
C ALA A 44 0.38 -14.25 9.94
N TYR A 45 1.51 -14.94 9.85
CA TYR A 45 2.82 -14.31 9.72
C TYR A 45 3.02 -13.61 8.38
N ASP A 46 2.52 -14.16 7.27
CA ASP A 46 2.57 -13.51 5.95
C ASP A 46 1.67 -12.27 5.92
N THR A 47 0.50 -12.34 6.56
CA THR A 47 -0.39 -11.18 6.74
C THR A 47 0.30 -10.14 7.62
N PHE A 48 0.94 -10.56 8.72
CA PHE A 48 1.78 -9.70 9.54
C PHE A 48 2.90 -9.07 8.72
N LEU A 49 3.65 -9.81 7.91
CA LEU A 49 4.68 -9.23 7.07
C LEU A 49 4.11 -8.27 6.04
N SER A 50 2.93 -8.54 5.48
CA SER A 50 2.28 -7.59 4.58
C SER A 50 1.86 -6.29 5.29
N ARG A 51 1.50 -6.35 6.59
CA ARG A 51 0.98 -5.23 7.39
C ARG A 51 2.02 -4.52 8.26
N ALA A 52 2.94 -5.23 8.91
CA ALA A 52 4.02 -4.71 9.75
C ALA A 52 5.08 -3.92 8.97
N HIS A 53 5.17 -4.15 7.65
CA HIS A 53 5.97 -3.29 6.76
C HIS A 53 5.37 -1.90 6.53
N ASN A 54 4.15 -1.63 7.03
CA ASN A 54 3.59 -0.29 7.18
C ASN A 54 3.95 0.39 8.51
N HIS A 55 4.70 -0.28 9.39
CA HIS A 55 5.11 0.21 10.70
C HIS A 55 6.64 0.32 10.90
N ILE A 56 7.42 0.33 9.82
CA ILE A 56 8.85 0.63 9.93
C ILE A 56 9.04 2.13 10.08
N ALA A 57 9.63 2.53 11.22
CA ALA A 57 10.29 3.82 11.36
C ALA A 57 11.16 4.05 10.12
N ILE A 58 10.82 5.09 9.36
CA ILE A 58 11.49 5.39 8.11
C ILE A 58 12.95 5.73 8.39
N PRO A 59 13.91 4.94 7.91
CA PRO A 59 15.24 5.48 7.71
C PRO A 59 15.13 6.63 6.70
N SER A 60 15.71 7.78 7.04
CA SER A 60 15.91 8.88 6.10
C SER A 60 16.44 8.36 4.77
N ILE A 61 16.07 9.02 3.67
CA ILE A 61 16.52 8.75 2.30
C ILE A 61 18.00 8.28 2.32
N GLY A 62 18.23 6.97 2.22
CA GLY A 62 19.58 6.41 2.29
C GLY A 62 19.70 5.02 2.91
N GLU A 63 19.01 4.69 4.01
CA GLU A 63 19.33 3.43 4.72
C GLU A 63 18.59 2.22 4.13
N ARG A 64 19.34 1.14 3.92
CA ARG A 64 18.85 -0.12 3.37
C ARG A 64 18.36 -1.01 4.50
N ILE A 65 17.09 -1.39 4.46
CA ILE A 65 16.57 -2.49 5.28
C ILE A 65 16.83 -3.79 4.52
N GLN A 66 17.61 -4.70 5.12
CA GLN A 66 17.89 -5.99 4.50
C GLN A 66 16.59 -6.77 4.25
N GLY A 67 16.49 -7.40 3.09
CA GLY A 67 15.31 -8.17 2.69
C GLY A 67 14.14 -7.36 2.10
N LEU A 68 14.22 -6.03 2.07
CA LEU A 68 13.17 -5.18 1.50
C LEU A 68 13.56 -4.49 0.19
N PRO A 69 12.57 -4.22 -0.69
CA PRO A 69 12.82 -3.46 -1.89
C PRO A 69 13.32 -2.04 -1.56
N TRP A 70 14.51 -1.72 -2.04
CA TRP A 70 15.23 -0.49 -1.76
C TRP A 70 15.07 0.49 -2.93
N TYR A 71 14.66 1.73 -2.64
CA TYR A 71 14.26 2.68 -3.68
C TYR A 71 15.32 2.92 -4.76
N PRO A 72 16.61 3.19 -4.44
CA PRO A 72 17.63 3.37 -5.47
C PRO A 72 17.76 2.19 -6.44
N ALA A 73 17.56 0.95 -5.98
CA ALA A 73 17.59 -0.23 -6.86
C ALA A 73 16.34 -0.35 -7.74
N LEU A 74 15.19 0.17 -7.30
CA LEU A 74 13.93 0.10 -8.04
C LEU A 74 13.66 1.34 -8.91
N ARG A 75 14.33 2.47 -8.65
CA ARG A 75 14.07 3.74 -9.31
C ARG A 75 14.07 3.61 -10.84
N SER A 76 15.15 3.10 -11.41
CA SER A 76 15.28 2.96 -12.87
C SER A 76 14.28 1.96 -13.46
N GLU A 77 13.81 0.97 -12.68
CA GLU A 77 12.72 0.08 -13.11
C GLU A 77 11.43 0.88 -13.24
N TYR A 78 11.02 1.64 -12.22
CA TYR A 78 9.81 2.45 -12.27
C TYR A 78 9.85 3.49 -13.40
N GLU A 79 10.96 4.18 -13.57
CA GLU A 79 11.15 5.17 -14.65
C GLU A 79 10.97 4.51 -16.02
N ARG A 80 11.63 3.38 -16.25
CA ARG A 80 11.54 2.64 -17.52
C ARG A 80 10.12 2.13 -17.78
N LEU A 81 9.49 1.52 -16.78
CA LEU A 81 8.13 0.99 -16.92
C LEU A 81 7.12 2.11 -17.17
N PHE A 82 7.24 3.24 -16.47
CA PHE A 82 6.34 4.36 -16.65
C PHE A 82 6.54 5.08 -18.00
N ALA A 83 7.77 5.18 -18.48
CA ALA A 83 8.06 5.73 -19.80
C ALA A 83 7.38 4.91 -20.92
N GLY A 84 7.35 3.58 -20.79
CA GLY A 84 6.65 2.68 -21.72
C GLY A 84 5.15 2.49 -21.42
N CYS A 85 4.64 3.05 -20.34
CA CYS A 85 3.28 2.83 -19.87
C CYS A 85 2.25 3.56 -20.73
N LYS A 86 1.27 2.80 -21.20
CA LYS A 86 0.06 3.29 -21.90
C LYS A 86 -1.15 2.68 -21.24
N VAL A 87 -2.15 3.51 -20.93
CA VAL A 87 -3.47 3.02 -20.52
C VAL A 87 -4.12 2.33 -21.72
N LEU A 88 -4.63 1.13 -21.52
CA LEU A 88 -5.30 0.35 -22.56
C LEU A 88 -6.54 1.10 -23.06
N ASP A 89 -6.74 1.20 -24.37
CA ASP A 89 -7.83 2.03 -24.93
C ASP A 89 -9.22 1.60 -24.44
N ARG A 90 -9.46 0.28 -24.35
CA ARG A 90 -10.70 -0.29 -23.78
C ARG A 90 -10.97 0.11 -22.32
N ARG A 91 -9.95 0.54 -21.57
CA ARG A 91 -10.06 1.00 -20.17
C ARG A 91 -9.91 2.51 -20.03
N ARG A 92 -9.53 3.23 -21.08
CA ARG A 92 -9.19 4.66 -21.03
C ARG A 92 -10.33 5.52 -20.49
N SER A 93 -11.56 5.31 -20.95
CA SER A 93 -12.74 6.07 -20.48
C SER A 93 -12.99 5.87 -18.97
N GLU A 94 -12.80 4.64 -18.48
CA GLU A 94 -12.96 4.30 -17.07
C GLU A 94 -11.94 5.04 -16.19
N VAL A 95 -10.67 5.04 -16.60
CA VAL A 95 -9.60 5.76 -15.89
C VAL A 95 -9.79 7.28 -16.00
N GLN A 96 -10.28 7.79 -17.13
CA GLN A 96 -10.59 9.21 -17.33
C GLN A 96 -11.64 9.70 -16.32
N LYS A 97 -12.76 8.99 -16.20
CA LYS A 97 -13.82 9.31 -15.22
C LYS A 97 -13.29 9.30 -13.80
N LEU A 98 -12.41 8.35 -13.46
CA LEU A 98 -11.78 8.30 -12.15
C LEU A 98 -10.88 9.50 -11.90
N VAL A 99 -10.03 9.86 -12.87
CA VAL A 99 -9.16 11.05 -12.81
C VAL A 99 -9.98 12.34 -12.67
N ASP A 100 -11.10 12.47 -13.38
CA ASP A 100 -11.98 13.64 -13.27
C ASP A 100 -12.59 13.76 -11.86
N ARG A 101 -12.99 12.64 -11.25
CA ARG A 101 -13.46 12.61 -9.85
C ARG A 101 -12.36 12.98 -8.86
N ILE A 102 -11.12 12.55 -9.10
CA ILE A 102 -9.97 12.94 -8.27
C ILE A 102 -9.75 14.46 -8.40
N LEU A 103 -9.73 14.99 -9.62
CA LEU A 103 -9.56 16.42 -9.89
C LEU A 103 -10.63 17.28 -9.21
N ALA A 104 -11.90 16.86 -9.26
CA ALA A 104 -12.99 17.55 -8.59
C ALA A 104 -12.81 17.66 -7.07
N ASN A 105 -12.06 16.73 -6.47
CA ASN A 105 -11.77 16.72 -5.03
C ASN A 105 -10.35 17.18 -4.68
N ARG A 106 -9.62 17.77 -5.64
CA ARG A 106 -8.26 18.28 -5.44
C ARG A 106 -8.07 19.11 -4.17
N PRO A 107 -8.96 20.07 -3.81
CA PRO A 107 -8.78 20.86 -2.59
C PRO A 107 -8.67 20.02 -1.31
N ARG A 108 -9.39 18.89 -1.23
CA ARG A 108 -9.33 17.97 -0.08
C ARG A 108 -7.99 17.25 0.01
N TYR A 109 -7.48 16.81 -1.15
CA TYR A 109 -6.17 16.17 -1.24
C TYR A 109 -5.03 17.15 -0.96
N ASP A 110 -5.11 18.37 -1.46
CA ASP A 110 -4.16 19.44 -1.14
C ASP A 110 -4.14 19.71 0.38
N ALA A 111 -5.32 19.79 1.02
CA ALA A 111 -5.43 19.99 2.47
C ALA A 111 -4.81 18.85 3.29
N ALA A 112 -5.07 17.59 2.91
CA ALA A 112 -4.48 16.42 3.57
C ALA A 112 -2.96 16.29 3.33
N GLY A 113 -2.48 16.69 2.14
CA GLY A 113 -1.08 16.55 1.75
C GLY A 113 -0.17 17.65 2.26
N LYS A 114 -0.68 18.88 2.40
CA LYS A 114 0.10 20.07 2.77
C LYS A 114 0.94 19.89 4.05
N PRO A 115 0.42 19.31 5.17
CA PRO A 115 1.21 19.10 6.38
C PRO A 115 2.38 18.13 6.21
N LEU A 116 2.35 17.30 5.17
CA LEU A 116 3.31 16.21 4.93
C LEU A 116 4.27 16.53 3.77
N GLY A 117 3.97 17.57 2.97
CA GLY A 117 4.64 17.82 1.70
C GLY A 117 4.32 16.78 0.63
N THR A 118 3.18 16.08 0.74
CA THR A 118 2.75 15.05 -0.21
C THR A 118 1.87 15.67 -1.31
N PRO A 119 2.16 15.45 -2.61
CA PRO A 119 1.34 15.99 -3.68
C PRO A 119 -0.07 15.41 -3.71
N TRP A 120 -1.07 16.26 -4.00
CA TRP A 120 -2.47 15.86 -4.09
C TRP A 120 -2.71 14.68 -5.04
N TRP A 121 -1.96 14.62 -6.14
CA TRP A 121 -2.12 13.59 -7.17
C TRP A 121 -1.67 12.21 -6.70
N VAL A 122 -0.73 12.13 -5.74
CA VAL A 122 -0.37 10.88 -5.08
C VAL A 122 -1.52 10.42 -4.18
N ILE A 123 -2.02 11.33 -3.33
CA ILE A 123 -3.09 11.03 -2.37
C ILE A 123 -4.37 10.65 -3.09
N GLY A 124 -4.72 11.34 -4.17
CA GLY A 124 -5.88 11.04 -5.00
C GLY A 124 -5.80 9.65 -5.63
N ALA A 125 -4.63 9.26 -6.14
CA ALA A 125 -4.42 7.92 -6.70
C ALA A 125 -4.50 6.83 -5.63
N LEU A 126 -3.93 7.05 -4.43
CA LEU A 126 -4.07 6.13 -3.30
C LEU A 126 -5.53 6.03 -2.85
N HIS A 127 -6.21 7.15 -2.62
CA HIS A 127 -7.61 7.15 -2.19
C HIS A 127 -8.53 6.41 -3.18
N ALA A 128 -8.23 6.48 -4.48
CA ALA A 128 -8.94 5.71 -5.49
C ALA A 128 -8.80 4.19 -5.28
N MET A 129 -7.59 3.74 -4.97
CA MET A 129 -7.24 2.33 -4.82
C MET A 129 -7.70 1.74 -3.47
N GLU A 130 -7.59 2.52 -2.40
CA GLU A 130 -7.83 2.03 -1.04
C GLU A 130 -9.29 2.12 -0.62
N ALA A 131 -10.03 3.12 -1.11
CA ALA A 131 -11.40 3.37 -0.67
C ALA A 131 -12.36 3.83 -1.77
N GLY A 132 -12.00 3.70 -3.06
CA GLY A 132 -12.89 4.06 -4.17
C GLY A 132 -13.32 5.54 -4.19
N LEU A 133 -12.52 6.42 -3.58
CA LEU A 133 -12.81 7.82 -3.31
C LEU A 133 -13.96 8.06 -2.30
N ASN A 134 -14.17 7.15 -1.35
CA ASN A 134 -15.16 7.32 -0.29
C ASN A 134 -14.64 8.24 0.84
N PHE A 135 -15.10 9.48 0.84
CA PHE A 135 -14.74 10.47 1.85
C PHE A 135 -15.44 10.30 3.21
N HIS A 136 -16.23 9.25 3.41
CA HIS A 136 -16.89 8.95 4.69
C HIS A 136 -16.16 7.87 5.50
N THR A 137 -15.04 7.34 4.97
CA THR A 137 -14.26 6.28 5.60
C THR A 137 -12.81 6.69 5.79
N HIS A 138 -12.16 6.07 6.77
CA HIS A 138 -10.74 6.21 7.05
C HIS A 138 -9.91 5.68 5.88
N LEU A 139 -8.93 6.47 5.42
CA LEU A 139 -7.95 6.02 4.43
C LEU A 139 -7.08 4.85 4.94
N HIS A 140 -7.04 4.62 6.26
CA HIS A 140 -6.31 3.51 6.87
C HIS A 140 -6.78 2.14 6.38
N ASN A 141 -8.11 1.93 6.35
CA ASN A 141 -8.69 0.58 6.24
C ASN A 141 -10.17 0.56 5.83
N GLY A 142 -10.77 1.73 5.53
CA GLY A 142 -12.17 1.82 5.12
C GLY A 142 -13.22 1.83 6.24
N ASP A 143 -12.83 1.86 7.53
CA ASP A 143 -13.80 2.03 8.63
C ASP A 143 -14.49 3.42 8.56
N PRO A 144 -15.73 3.58 9.07
CA PRO A 144 -16.42 4.87 9.07
C PRO A 144 -15.71 5.95 9.92
N LEU A 145 -15.71 7.19 9.43
CA LEU A 145 -15.11 8.35 10.13
C LEU A 145 -15.85 8.75 11.43
N THR A 146 -16.99 8.14 11.73
CA THR A 146 -17.82 8.41 12.92
C THR A 146 -17.26 7.82 14.21
N GLN A 147 -16.18 7.05 14.13
CA GLN A 147 -15.49 6.45 15.27
C GLN A 147 -14.00 6.32 14.95
N ARG A 148 -13.20 5.79 15.87
CA ARG A 148 -11.83 5.36 15.52
C ARG A 148 -11.88 4.04 14.77
N THR A 149 -10.84 3.74 14.01
CA THR A 149 -10.69 2.44 13.34
C THR A 149 -10.77 1.29 14.35
N VAL A 150 -11.52 0.26 13.99
CA VAL A 150 -11.58 -1.01 14.71
C VAL A 150 -10.74 -2.04 13.97
N GLN A 151 -10.80 -2.03 12.64
CA GLN A 151 -9.94 -2.85 11.80
C GLN A 151 -8.48 -2.35 11.92
N VAL A 152 -7.53 -3.23 11.61
CA VAL A 152 -6.10 -2.88 11.64
C VAL A 152 -5.80 -1.84 10.55
N PRO A 153 -5.03 -0.77 10.84
CA PRO A 153 -4.51 -0.38 12.15
C PRO A 153 -5.62 0.17 13.06
N SER A 154 -5.83 -0.44 14.23
CA SER A 154 -6.91 -0.07 15.15
C SER A 154 -6.58 1.17 15.97
N GLY A 155 -7.63 1.83 16.48
CA GLY A 155 -7.51 3.02 17.34
C GLY A 155 -7.02 4.28 16.62
N ARG A 156 -7.24 4.40 15.30
CA ARG A 156 -6.82 5.54 14.48
C ARG A 156 -7.96 6.47 14.09
N PRO A 157 -7.70 7.77 13.89
CA PRO A 157 -6.49 8.53 14.27
C PRO A 157 -6.18 8.41 15.76
N LYS A 158 -4.95 8.69 16.22
CA LYS A 158 -4.63 8.64 17.67
C LYS A 158 -5.09 9.89 18.42
N GLU A 159 -5.08 11.02 17.73
CA GLU A 159 -5.45 12.33 18.26
C GLU A 159 -6.87 12.71 17.81
N GLY A 160 -7.42 13.78 18.40
CA GLY A 160 -8.77 14.28 18.10
C GLY A 160 -9.92 13.37 18.58
N ASN A 161 -11.15 13.78 18.30
CA ASN A 161 -12.38 13.02 18.62
C ASN A 161 -13.26 12.86 17.36
N PRO A 162 -13.97 11.73 17.22
CA PRO A 162 -14.91 11.53 16.11
C PRO A 162 -16.19 12.40 16.26
N PRO A 163 -16.94 12.65 15.17
CA PRO A 163 -16.62 12.26 13.80
C PRO A 163 -15.42 13.04 13.24
N PHE A 164 -14.54 12.35 12.53
CA PHE A 164 -13.33 12.95 11.97
C PHE A 164 -13.60 13.58 10.60
N ALA A 165 -13.00 14.72 10.32
CA ALA A 165 -12.82 15.17 8.94
C ALA A 165 -11.91 14.19 8.19
N TRP A 166 -12.22 13.90 6.93
CA TRP A 166 -11.45 12.96 6.12
C TRP A 166 -9.97 13.38 6.01
N GLU A 167 -9.72 14.67 5.83
CA GLU A 167 -8.38 15.25 5.68
C GLU A 167 -7.51 14.99 6.93
N PHE A 168 -8.11 15.12 8.11
CA PHE A 168 -7.44 14.83 9.38
C PHE A 168 -7.06 13.35 9.46
N SER A 169 -7.99 12.45 9.16
CA SER A 169 -7.71 11.02 9.18
C SER A 169 -6.74 10.59 8.08
N ALA A 170 -6.85 11.13 6.87
CA ALA A 170 -5.96 10.81 5.76
C ALA A 170 -4.52 11.25 6.08
N THR A 171 -4.36 12.40 6.75
CA THR A 171 -3.05 12.87 7.24
C THR A 171 -2.45 11.90 8.26
N ASP A 172 -3.23 11.39 9.23
CA ASP A 172 -2.75 10.37 10.20
C ASP A 172 -2.29 9.09 9.48
N ALA A 173 -3.08 8.60 8.51
CA ALA A 173 -2.73 7.45 7.69
C ALA A 173 -1.39 7.67 6.97
N LEU A 174 -1.30 8.70 6.13
CA LEU A 174 -0.09 9.00 5.37
C LEU A 174 1.13 9.22 6.28
N LYS A 175 0.95 9.84 7.45
CA LYS A 175 2.01 10.01 8.44
C LYS A 175 2.48 8.68 9.02
N MET A 176 1.57 7.74 9.32
CA MET A 176 1.90 6.38 9.76
C MET A 176 2.75 5.64 8.72
N HIS A 177 2.41 5.75 7.44
CA HIS A 177 3.21 5.21 6.33
C HIS A 177 4.43 6.10 5.97
N GLY A 178 4.75 7.06 6.84
CA GLY A 178 5.91 7.94 6.78
C GLY A 178 6.03 8.82 5.53
N PHE A 179 4.92 9.22 4.93
CA PHE A 179 4.92 10.18 3.83
C PHE A 179 5.54 11.53 4.24
N HIS A 180 5.43 11.91 5.52
CA HIS A 180 6.04 13.11 6.09
C HIS A 180 7.57 13.14 6.04
N ALA A 181 8.25 11.99 5.91
CA ALA A 181 9.71 11.87 5.83
C ALA A 181 10.21 11.65 4.39
N TRP A 182 9.30 11.46 3.43
CA TRP A 182 9.63 11.24 2.03
C TRP A 182 9.71 12.57 1.26
N ARG A 183 10.65 12.68 0.31
CA ARG A 183 10.87 13.92 -0.46
C ARG A 183 10.92 13.73 -1.97
N ASP A 184 11.15 12.51 -2.45
CA ASP A 184 11.24 12.27 -3.90
C ASP A 184 9.85 12.04 -4.50
N TRP A 185 9.21 13.12 -4.94
CA TRP A 185 7.92 13.04 -5.63
C TRP A 185 8.05 13.02 -7.17
N SER A 186 9.20 12.58 -7.69
CA SER A 186 9.25 12.10 -9.06
C SER A 186 8.25 10.95 -9.24
N ILE A 187 7.89 10.64 -10.50
CA ILE A 187 7.01 9.51 -10.79
C ILE A 187 7.54 8.21 -10.17
N ALA A 188 8.84 7.98 -10.23
CA ALA A 188 9.46 6.79 -9.64
C ALA A 188 9.29 6.76 -8.12
N GLY A 189 9.50 7.88 -7.44
CA GLY A 189 9.33 7.97 -6.00
C GLY A 189 7.87 7.83 -5.57
N ALA A 190 6.94 8.40 -6.33
CA ALA A 190 5.51 8.22 -6.10
C ALA A 190 5.06 6.76 -6.28
N LEU A 191 5.51 6.09 -7.34
CA LEU A 191 5.22 4.66 -7.57
C LEU A 191 5.81 3.78 -6.46
N TYR A 192 7.04 4.06 -6.02
CA TYR A 192 7.65 3.37 -4.88
C TYR A 192 6.83 3.54 -3.60
N LYS A 193 6.43 4.78 -3.27
CA LYS A 193 5.62 5.05 -2.07
C LYS A 193 4.23 4.44 -2.16
N ALA A 194 3.61 4.40 -3.34
CA ALA A 194 2.32 3.77 -3.52
C ALA A 194 2.40 2.25 -3.35
N GLU A 195 3.42 1.61 -3.92
CA GLU A 195 3.61 0.17 -3.74
C GLU A 195 3.97 -0.19 -2.30
N GLN A 196 4.74 0.66 -1.61
CA GLN A 196 4.99 0.54 -0.18
C GLN A 196 3.70 0.64 0.63
N PHE A 197 2.82 1.60 0.31
CA PHE A 197 1.55 1.81 1.00
C PHE A 197 0.67 0.54 0.94
N ASN A 198 0.57 -0.07 -0.25
CA ASN A 198 -0.12 -1.34 -0.44
C ASN A 198 0.61 -2.53 0.22
N GLY A 199 1.94 -2.51 0.20
CA GLY A 199 2.79 -3.55 0.80
C GLY A 199 3.58 -4.38 -0.23
N TRP A 200 4.71 -4.94 0.23
CA TRP A 200 5.71 -5.59 -0.61
C TRP A 200 5.46 -7.07 -0.95
N GLY A 201 4.33 -7.64 -0.54
CA GLY A 201 4.08 -9.09 -0.63
C GLY A 201 4.33 -9.66 -2.03
N VAL A 202 3.81 -9.00 -3.07
CA VAL A 202 4.02 -9.47 -4.46
C VAL A 202 5.49 -9.42 -4.86
N ARG A 203 6.22 -8.35 -4.53
CA ARG A 203 7.67 -8.27 -4.84
C ARG A 203 8.49 -9.29 -4.05
N ARG A 204 8.08 -9.67 -2.84
CA ARG A 204 8.81 -10.64 -2.01
C ARG A 204 8.58 -12.08 -2.47
N PHE A 205 7.33 -12.43 -2.75
CA PHE A 205 6.93 -13.83 -2.93
C PHE A 205 6.62 -14.18 -4.39
N HIS A 206 6.38 -13.19 -5.24
CA HIS A 206 5.89 -13.38 -6.61
C HIS A 206 6.59 -12.46 -7.63
N ALA A 207 7.83 -12.03 -7.37
CA ALA A 207 8.59 -11.14 -8.26
C ALA A 207 8.67 -11.66 -9.71
N SER A 208 8.73 -12.97 -9.89
CA SER A 208 8.74 -13.63 -11.22
C SER A 208 7.47 -13.39 -12.03
N SER A 209 6.36 -12.99 -11.39
CA SER A 209 5.11 -12.61 -12.08
C SER A 209 5.18 -11.21 -12.71
N GLY A 210 6.25 -10.46 -12.42
CA GLY A 210 6.48 -9.14 -13.01
C GLY A 210 5.73 -8.01 -12.31
N PRO A 211 5.45 -6.90 -13.03
CA PRO A 211 4.89 -5.69 -12.45
C PRO A 211 3.52 -5.92 -11.80
N THR A 212 3.35 -5.37 -10.60
CA THR A 212 2.20 -5.64 -9.74
C THR A 212 0.88 -5.07 -10.27
N ALA A 213 -0.23 -5.78 -10.02
CA ALA A 213 -1.56 -5.31 -10.39
C ALA A 213 -1.91 -3.95 -9.75
N TYR A 214 -1.51 -3.76 -8.49
CA TYR A 214 -1.79 -2.54 -7.73
C TYR A 214 -1.23 -1.28 -8.41
N LEU A 215 -0.02 -1.37 -8.97
CA LEU A 215 0.56 -0.27 -9.73
C LEU A 215 0.08 -0.26 -11.18
N TRP A 216 0.10 -1.40 -11.88
CA TRP A 216 0.13 -1.41 -13.35
C TRP A 216 -1.15 -1.91 -14.01
N SER A 217 -2.17 -2.34 -13.25
CA SER A 217 -3.44 -2.78 -13.85
C SER A 217 -4.02 -1.70 -14.78
N TYR A 218 -4.68 -2.14 -15.84
CA TYR A 218 -5.21 -1.33 -16.97
C TYR A 218 -4.16 -0.67 -17.88
N THR A 219 -2.89 -1.00 -17.71
CA THR A 219 -1.82 -0.55 -18.61
C THR A 219 -1.32 -1.69 -19.49
N ASN A 220 -0.59 -1.34 -20.55
CA ASN A 220 0.19 -2.29 -21.35
C ASN A 220 1.41 -2.90 -20.60
N ILE A 221 1.64 -2.57 -19.33
CA ILE A 221 2.74 -3.12 -18.51
C ILE A 221 2.28 -4.37 -17.75
N TYR A 222 1.03 -4.39 -17.27
CA TYR A 222 0.50 -5.52 -16.50
C TYR A 222 0.19 -6.73 -17.38
N ARG A 223 0.53 -7.93 -16.89
CA ARG A 223 0.35 -9.21 -17.60
C ARG A 223 -0.56 -10.21 -16.88
N GLY A 224 -0.94 -9.91 -15.64
CA GLY A 224 -1.67 -10.83 -14.76
C GLY A 224 -0.94 -11.02 -13.44
N GLY A 225 -1.57 -11.70 -12.50
CA GLY A 225 -1.03 -11.92 -11.16
C GLY A 225 -1.65 -10.97 -10.16
N LYS A 226 -2.36 -11.51 -9.16
CA LYS A 226 -2.79 -10.76 -7.97
C LYS A 226 -3.13 -11.71 -6.81
N TYR A 227 -3.14 -11.16 -5.60
CA TYR A 227 -3.88 -11.78 -4.50
C TYR A 227 -5.38 -11.63 -4.77
N ILE A 228 -6.11 -12.75 -4.71
CA ILE A 228 -7.57 -12.80 -4.94
C ILE A 228 -8.36 -12.83 -3.63
N ARG A 229 -7.69 -13.18 -2.53
CA ARG A 229 -8.10 -13.06 -1.13
C ARG A 229 -6.83 -13.06 -0.28
N ASP A 230 -6.95 -12.72 1.00
CA ASP A 230 -5.81 -12.67 1.91
C ASP A 230 -5.00 -13.97 1.88
N GLY A 231 -3.69 -13.83 1.64
CA GLY A 231 -2.75 -14.94 1.54
C GLY A 231 -2.87 -15.81 0.28
N VAL A 232 -3.84 -15.59 -0.60
CA VAL A 232 -4.06 -16.47 -1.77
C VAL A 232 -3.72 -15.76 -3.08
N TRP A 233 -2.58 -16.13 -3.63
CA TRP A 233 -2.06 -15.67 -4.91
C TRP A 233 -2.66 -16.45 -6.08
N SER A 234 -2.97 -15.74 -7.17
CA SER A 234 -3.21 -16.33 -8.48
C SER A 234 -2.32 -15.64 -9.51
N ALA A 235 -1.47 -16.40 -10.19
CA ALA A 235 -0.57 -15.88 -11.22
C ALA A 235 -1.31 -15.43 -12.50
N THR A 236 -2.53 -15.93 -12.72
CA THR A 236 -3.31 -15.69 -13.95
C THR A 236 -4.49 -14.76 -13.74
N ALA A 237 -4.88 -14.48 -12.50
CA ALA A 237 -5.98 -13.55 -12.21
C ALA A 237 -5.67 -12.16 -12.76
N ILE A 238 -6.67 -11.55 -13.42
CA ILE A 238 -6.60 -10.21 -13.98
C ILE A 238 -7.39 -9.25 -13.11
N SER A 239 -6.73 -8.19 -12.62
CA SER A 239 -7.41 -7.12 -11.88
C SER A 239 -8.45 -6.41 -12.75
N GLN A 240 -9.62 -6.16 -12.15
CA GLN A 240 -10.74 -5.41 -12.74
C GLN A 240 -10.84 -4.00 -12.15
N GLN A 241 -9.73 -3.47 -11.66
CA GLN A 241 -9.60 -2.12 -11.14
C GLN A 241 -8.34 -1.50 -11.77
N PRO A 242 -8.32 -0.17 -11.99
CA PRO A 242 -7.11 0.50 -12.47
C PRO A 242 -5.98 0.33 -11.46
N GLY A 243 -4.73 0.44 -11.90
CA GLY A 243 -3.59 0.60 -11.01
C GLY A 243 -3.20 2.08 -10.85
N VAL A 244 -2.39 2.37 -9.84
CA VAL A 244 -1.88 3.73 -9.57
C VAL A 244 -1.18 4.34 -10.80
N ALA A 245 -0.35 3.57 -11.50
CA ALA A 245 0.36 4.04 -12.69
C ALA A 245 -0.58 4.40 -13.85
N ALA A 246 -1.73 3.74 -13.98
CA ALA A 246 -2.73 4.11 -14.99
C ALA A 246 -3.33 5.48 -14.71
N ILE A 247 -3.63 5.77 -13.43
CA ILE A 247 -4.11 7.08 -12.97
C ILE A 247 -3.04 8.15 -13.21
N LEU A 248 -1.80 7.90 -12.76
CA LEU A 248 -0.67 8.82 -12.93
C LEU A 248 -0.35 9.08 -14.41
N ARG A 249 -0.46 8.09 -15.29
CA ARG A 249 -0.24 8.26 -16.73
C ARG A 249 -1.23 9.25 -17.33
N LEU A 250 -2.52 9.16 -17.01
CA LEU A 250 -3.51 10.13 -17.51
C LEU A 250 -3.34 11.52 -16.89
N LEU A 251 -2.94 11.62 -15.61
CA LEU A 251 -2.60 12.90 -15.00
C LEU A 251 -1.38 13.54 -15.68
N ALA A 252 -0.35 12.75 -15.98
CA ALA A 252 0.84 13.20 -16.71
C ALA A 252 0.50 13.62 -18.15
N ASP A 253 -0.31 12.85 -18.88
CA ASP A 253 -0.78 13.18 -20.23
C ASP A 253 -1.53 14.52 -20.27
N ARG A 254 -2.21 14.87 -19.18
CA ARG A 254 -2.95 16.13 -19.02
C ARG A 254 -2.09 17.28 -18.47
N GLY A 255 -0.79 17.06 -18.22
CA GLY A 255 0.10 18.07 -17.65
C GLY A 255 -0.21 18.43 -16.19
N LEU A 256 -0.87 17.54 -15.43
CA LEU A 256 -1.34 17.81 -14.07
C LEU A 256 -0.35 17.37 -12.97
N ILE A 257 0.74 16.70 -13.34
CA ILE A 257 1.82 16.34 -12.42
C ILE A 257 2.89 17.42 -12.51
N THR A 258 3.01 18.22 -11.46
CA THR A 258 4.08 19.20 -11.31
C THR A 258 5.31 18.57 -10.65
N LYS A 259 6.50 19.02 -11.07
CA LYS A 259 7.77 18.70 -10.41
C LYS A 259 7.89 19.43 -9.08
#